data_AF-A0A2N2IZK6-F1
#
_entry.id   AF-A0A2N2IZK6-F1
#
_cell.length_a   1.000
_cell.length_b   1.000
_cell.length_c   1.000
_cell.angle_alpha   90.00
_cell.angle_beta   90.00
_cell.angle_gamma   90.00
#
_symmetry.space_group_name_H-M   'P 1'
#
loop_
_entity.id
_entity.type
_entity.pdbx_description
1 polymer ?
#
loop_
_entity_poly.entity_id
_entity_poly.type
_entity_poly.pdbx_seq_one_letter_code
_entity_poly.pdbx_strand_id
1 'polypeptide(L)' 'MEPKDKWLTIEELSGYLKMSRSKLYQMAQKGELPGSKIGTQWRFDRGRIDEWMDTLSNATAAGSRKT' A
#
# COMPACT_ATOMS: atom_id res chain seq x y z
N MET A 1 24.33 6.40 3.77
CA MET A 1 23.46 5.20 3.75
C MET A 1 22.13 5.63 4.34
N GLU A 2 21.10 5.81 3.52
CA GLU A 2 19.77 6.16 4.02
C GLU A 2 19.22 4.97 4.82
N PRO A 3 18.84 5.16 6.10
CA PRO A 3 18.06 4.15 6.80
C PRO A 3 16.75 4.00 6.05
N LYS A 4 16.56 2.85 5.41
CA LYS A 4 15.28 2.49 4.77
C LYS A 4 14.31 2.22 5.90
N ASP A 5 13.57 3.25 6.30
CA ASP A 5 12.56 3.10 7.35
C ASP A 5 11.57 2.01 6.92
N LYS A 6 11.54 0.92 7.69
CA LYS A 6 10.77 -0.28 7.37
C LYS A 6 9.27 0.01 7.41
N TRP A 7 8.87 0.99 8.23
CA TRP A 7 7.49 1.29 8.56
C TRP A 7 7.12 2.70 8.10
N LEU A 8 6.23 2.78 7.12
CA LEU A 8 5.72 4.03 6.59
C LEU A 8 4.44 4.43 7.33
N THR A 9 4.30 5.72 7.63
CA THR A 9 2.99 6.32 7.94
C THR A 9 2.17 6.49 6.66
N ILE A 10 0.89 6.86 6.81
CA ILE A 10 0.05 7.15 5.65
C ILE A 10 0.54 8.35 4.82
N GLU A 11 1.24 9.30 5.45
CA GLU A 11 1.79 10.47 4.78
C GLU A 11 3.02 10.09 3.94
N GLU A 12 3.91 9.30 4.53
CA GLU A 12 5.07 8.76 3.81
C GLU A 12 4.65 7.80 2.70
N LEU A 13 3.65 6.95 2.96
CA LEU A 13 3.10 6.05 1.95
C LEU A 13 2.46 6.83 0.79
N SER A 14 1.78 7.93 1.08
CA SER A 14 1.20 8.82 0.06
C SER A 14 2.29 9.39 -0.85
N GLY A 15 3.42 9.82 -0.28
CA GLY A 15 4.60 10.24 -1.04
C GLY A 15 5.23 9.09 -1.83
N TYR A 16 5.31 7.89 -1.23
CA TYR A 16 5.91 6.70 -1.82
C TYR A 16 5.13 6.20 -3.05
N LEU A 17 3.81 6.03 -2.90
CA LEU A 17 2.94 5.53 -3.97
C LEU A 17 2.44 6.64 -4.91
N LYS A 18 2.74 7.91 -4.61
CA LYS A 18 2.20 9.09 -5.30
C LYS A 18 0.66 9.05 -5.40
N MET A 19 0.01 8.57 -4.34
CA MET A 19 -1.43 8.43 -4.23
C MET A 19 -1.99 9.33 -3.12
N SER A 20 -3.22 9.81 -3.30
CA SER A 20 -3.90 10.64 -2.30
C SER A 20 -4.11 9.91 -0.98
N ARG A 21 -3.76 10.54 0.15
CA ARG A 21 -3.97 10.01 1.52
C ARG A 21 -5.38 9.47 1.75
N SER A 22 -6.41 10.17 1.26
CA SER A 22 -7.81 9.75 1.40
C SER A 22 -8.08 8.39 0.74
N LYS A 23 -7.53 8.15 -0.45
CA LYS A 23 -7.67 6.87 -1.16
C LYS A 23 -6.93 5.75 -0.42
N LEU A 24 -5.70 6.00 0.00
CA LEU A 24 -4.93 5.03 0.80
C LEU A 24 -5.63 4.71 2.13
N TYR A 25 -6.25 5.69 2.78
CA TYR A 25 -6.99 5.51 4.02
C TYR A 25 -8.25 4.65 3.81
N GLN A 26 -8.96 4.85 2.70
CA GLN A 26 -10.09 4.01 2.32
C GLN A 26 -9.65 2.56 2.04
N MET A 27 -8.56 2.37 1.29
CA MET A 27 -8.04 1.05 0.97
C MET A 27 -7.53 0.31 2.22
N ALA A 28 -6.86 1.02 3.14
CA ALA A 28 -6.43 0.47 4.42
C ALA A 28 -7.63 0.01 5.26
N GLN A 29 -8.68 0.83 5.36
CA GLN A 29 -9.90 0.47 6.09
C GLN A 29 -10.64 -0.72 5.47
N LYS A 30 -10.62 -0.84 4.14
CA LYS A 30 -11.22 -1.97 3.42
C LYS A 30 -10.38 -3.25 3.49
N GLY A 31 -9.14 -3.18 3.97
CA GLY A 31 -8.21 -4.30 3.98
C GLY A 31 -7.59 -4.59 2.61
N GLU A 32 -7.75 -3.70 1.63
CA GLU A 32 -7.16 -3.84 0.28
C GLU A 32 -5.68 -3.47 0.25
N LEU A 33 -5.23 -2.69 1.23
CA LEU A 33 -3.86 -2.20 1.35
C LEU A 33 -3.18 -2.88 2.55
N PRO A 34 -2.01 -3.51 2.38
CA PRO A 34 -1.34 -4.22 3.46
C PRO A 34 -0.75 -3.22 4.47
N GLY A 35 -1.52 -2.97 5.54
CA GLY A 35 -1.13 -2.11 6.64
C GLY A 35 -1.67 -2.64 7.97
N SER A 36 -1.09 -2.19 9.06
CA SER A 36 -1.54 -2.49 10.41
C SER A 36 -1.91 -1.21 11.13
N LYS A 37 -3.10 -1.20 11.73
CA LYS A 37 -3.53 -0.10 12.60
C LYS A 37 -2.96 -0.33 13.99
N ILE A 38 -2.05 0.53 14.42
CA ILE A 38 -1.39 0.47 15.73
C ILE A 38 -1.85 1.69 16.52
N GLY A 39 -2.74 1.47 17.48
CA GLY A 39 -3.42 2.54 18.20
C GLY A 39 -4.29 3.38 17.26
N THR A 40 -3.97 4.67 17.15
CA THR A 40 -4.67 5.62 16.28
C THR A 40 -4.02 5.78 14.91
N GLN A 41 -2.85 5.18 14.67
CA GLN A 41 -2.07 5.41 13.46
C GLN A 41 -1.94 4.14 12.61
N TRP A 42 -1.93 4.33 11.29
CA TRP A 42 -1.61 3.27 10.35
C TRP A 42 -0.11 3.17 10.13
N ARG A 43 0.39 1.93 10.11
CA ARG A 43 1.76 1.60 9.76
C ARG A 43 1.77 0.63 8.60
N PHE A 44 2.61 0.90 7.62
CA PHE A 44 2.72 0.12 6.40
C PHE A 44 4.14 -0.40 6.28
N ASP A 45 4.29 -1.72 6.18
CA ASP A 45 5.59 -2.31 5.91
C ASP A 45 5.95 -2.05 4.44
N ARG A 46 7.09 -1.39 4.21
CA ARG A 46 7.50 -1.02 2.86
C ARG A 46 7.68 -2.24 1.94
N GLY A 47 8.22 -3.34 2.46
CA GLY A 47 8.42 -4.57 1.69
C GLY A 47 7.09 -5.16 1.23
N ARG A 48 6.12 -5.27 2.15
CA ARG A 48 4.78 -5.75 1.81
C ARG A 48 4.04 -4.87 0.81
N ILE A 49 4.23 -3.55 0.88
CA ILE A 49 3.64 -2.62 -0.08
C ILE A 49 4.23 -2.85 -1.48
N ASP A 50 5.54 -3.11 -1.56
CA ASP A 50 6.24 -3.41 -2.82
C ASP A 50 5.70 -4.71 -3.44
N GLU A 51 5.61 -5.77 -2.64
CA GLU A 51 5.01 -7.06 -3.06
C GLU A 51 3.56 -6.87 -3.52
N TRP A 52 2.77 -6.09 -2.79
CA TRP A 52 1.38 -5.80 -3.16
C TRP A 52 1.27 -5.06 -4.48
N MET A 53 2.14 -4.09 -4.75
CA MET A 53 2.18 -3.41 -6.05
C MET A 53 2.50 -4.37 -7.20
N ASP A 54 3.43 -5.31 -7.00
CA ASP A 54 3.73 -6.36 -7.97
C ASP A 54 2.49 -7.24 -8.22
N THR A 55 1.79 -7.65 -7.16
CA THR A 55 0.56 -8.44 -7.31
C THR A 55 -0.56 -7.69 -8.03
N LEU A 56 -0.70 -6.37 -7.83
CA LEU A 56 -1.68 -5.56 -8.56
C LEU A 56 -1.34 -5.43 -10.04
N SER A 57 -0.06 -5.26 -10.37
CA SER A 57 0.41 -5.24 -11.76
C SER A 57 0.10 -6.58 -12.45
N ASN A 58 0.30 -7.69 -11.74
CA ASN A 58 0.02 -9.02 -12.28
C ASN A 58 -1.49 -9.34 -12.33
N ALA A 59 -2.28 -8.85 -11.37
CA ALA A 59 -3.74 -9.04 -11.33
C ALA A 59 -4.47 -8.22 -12.41
N THR A 60 -3.98 -7.01 -12.71
CA THR A 60 -4.52 -6.20 -13.81
C THR A 60 -4.26 -6.82 -15.18
N ALA A 61 -3.19 -7.62 -15.33
CA ALA A 61 -2.95 -8.44 -16.52
C ALA A 61 -3.87 -9.69 -16.60
N ALA A 62 -4.40 -10.17 -15.48
CA ALA A 62 -5.26 -11.37 -15.42
C ALA A 62 -6.76 -11.10 -15.68
N GLY A 63 -7.20 -9.84 -15.66
CA GLY A 63 -8.60 -9.44 -15.83
C GLY A 63 -9.11 -9.37 -17.28
N SER A 64 -8.25 -9.55 -18.28
CA SER A 64 -8.66 -9.58 -19.70
C SER A 64 -8.80 -11.01 -20.23
N ARG A 65 -9.53 -11.86 -19.51
CA ARG A 65 -10.06 -13.09 -20.09
C ARG A 65 -11.56 -12.94 -20.26
N LYS A 66 -11.91 -12.36 -21.41
CA LYS A 66 -13.21 -12.47 -22.09
C LYS A 66 -13.75 -13.90 -21.93
N THR A 67 -14.98 -14.03 -21.45
CA THR A 67 -15.91 -15.09 -21.86
C THR A 67 -17.29 -14.48 -21.97
#